data_AF-A0A919CSC2-F1
#
_entry.id   AF-A0A919CSC2-F1
#
_cell.length_a   1.000
_cell.length_b   1.000
_cell.length_c   1.000
_cell.angle_alpha   90.00
_cell.angle_beta   90.00
_cell.angle_gamma   90.00
#
_symmetry.space_group_name_H-M   'P 1'
#
loop_
_entity.id
_entity.type
_entity.pdbx_description
1 polymer ?
#
loop_
_entity_poly.entity_id
_entity_poly.type
_entity_poly.pdbx_seq_one_letter_code
_entity_poly.pdbx_strand_id
1 'polypeptide(L)'
;MSLELRTLCRAGAMLVLLAVTACAGAGNEQIAQVAQSGEVFATQAPRVYDVVFASAVNRDSADLEQLRKRAVGRPEAVQAAVRTAFVNNTKLLSERLAHFNTMKSHARLLDSYFTKLNVLASGGDSAAAGQAASNAANELEKLAPGIKDISIGGRSLNGLVGPLVSLAVSTFANSRLQEHLKTSAPKVQEAIALQRSMFALLLDQERARAKAAADAAVKVAFDAFDKPLPETWAAERLKTFAPAPIANALSAALDAADELQSNYEALVTGGDGSLNRLQNALALVGAVVTVFESNTQQ
;
A
#
# COMPACT_ATOMS: atom_id res chain seq x y z
N MET A 1 55.88 -24.98 63.96
CA MET A 1 54.72 -24.29 63.34
C MET A 1 55.23 -23.70 62.03
N SER A 2 55.10 -24.48 60.95
CA SER A 2 54.11 -24.33 59.85
C SER A 2 54.63 -23.33 58.79
N LEU A 3 55.18 -23.76 57.64
CA LEU A 3 54.44 -24.10 56.39
C LEU A 3 53.38 -23.00 56.13
N GLU A 4 53.47 -22.15 55.11
CA GLU A 4 53.46 -22.54 53.70
C GLU A 4 54.21 -21.59 52.76
N LEU A 5 54.92 -22.22 51.84
CA LEU A 5 55.45 -21.71 50.58
C LEU A 5 54.57 -22.28 49.47
N ARG A 6 54.39 -21.55 48.37
CA ARG A 6 53.84 -21.97 47.06
C ARG A 6 52.33 -21.84 46.88
N THR A 7 51.91 -20.79 46.18
CA THR A 7 51.22 -20.88 44.87
C THR A 7 50.68 -19.49 44.53
N LEU A 8 51.19 -18.87 43.46
CA LEU A 8 50.48 -17.90 42.61
C LEU A 8 51.44 -17.45 41.49
N CYS A 9 51.85 -18.43 40.69
CA CYS A 9 52.41 -18.24 39.38
C CYS A 9 51.40 -18.85 38.41
N ARG A 10 50.95 -18.08 37.40
CA ARG A 10 49.95 -18.41 36.36
C ARG A 10 48.48 -18.04 36.66
N ALA A 11 48.16 -16.77 36.47
CA ALA A 11 46.91 -16.33 35.84
C ALA A 11 47.33 -15.15 34.93
N GLY A 12 47.68 -15.37 33.66
CA GLY A 12 46.82 -16.02 32.68
C GLY A 12 46.17 -14.92 31.86
N ALA A 13 46.98 -14.31 30.98
CA ALA A 13 46.54 -13.39 29.95
C ALA A 13 45.46 -14.06 29.08
N MET A 14 44.17 -13.76 29.32
CA MET A 14 43.08 -14.22 28.46
C MET A 14 41.81 -13.37 28.68
N LEU A 15 41.86 -12.07 28.37
CA LEU A 15 40.68 -11.20 28.50
C LEU A 15 40.59 -10.11 27.41
N VAL A 16 40.92 -10.40 26.14
CA VAL A 16 40.78 -9.41 25.03
C VAL A 16 40.26 -10.05 23.72
N LEU A 17 39.45 -11.12 23.76
CA LEU A 17 38.94 -11.75 22.53
C LEU A 17 37.43 -12.07 22.54
N LEU A 18 36.61 -11.21 23.17
CA LEU A 18 35.15 -11.38 23.21
C LEU A 18 34.35 -10.19 22.62
N ALA A 19 35.01 -9.23 21.96
CA ALA A 19 34.35 -8.03 21.44
C ALA A 19 34.06 -8.03 19.92
N VAL A 20 34.19 -9.17 19.20
CA VAL A 20 34.09 -9.18 17.72
C VAL A 20 32.88 -9.96 17.18
N THR A 21 32.05 -10.59 18.00
CA THR A 21 30.87 -11.35 17.52
C THR A 21 29.57 -10.54 17.45
N ALA A 22 29.53 -9.29 17.94
CA ALA A 22 28.30 -8.49 17.98
C ALA A 22 27.97 -7.75 16.67
N CYS A 23 28.93 -7.56 15.75
CA CYS A 23 28.67 -6.83 14.49
C CYS A 23 27.93 -7.66 13.41
N ALA A 24 27.84 -8.99 13.55
CA ALA A 24 27.16 -9.82 12.55
C ALA A 24 25.62 -9.90 12.74
N GLY A 25 25.11 -9.51 13.92
CA GLY A 25 23.69 -9.61 14.27
C GLY A 25 22.83 -8.42 13.82
N ALA A 26 23.37 -7.21 13.88
CA ALA A 26 22.59 -5.98 13.66
C ALA A 26 21.99 -5.89 12.23
N GLY A 27 22.72 -6.35 11.21
CA GLY A 27 22.23 -6.30 9.83
C GLY A 27 21.06 -7.26 9.55
N ASN A 28 21.05 -8.44 10.18
CA ASN A 28 19.95 -9.40 10.00
C ASN A 28 18.67 -8.94 10.73
N GLU A 29 18.82 -8.29 11.88
CA GLU A 29 17.69 -7.74 12.64
C GLU A 29 16.98 -6.63 11.87
N GLN A 30 17.74 -5.69 11.28
CA GLN A 30 17.17 -4.64 10.44
C GLN A 30 16.42 -5.22 9.24
N ILE A 31 16.95 -6.29 8.62
CA ILE A 31 16.27 -6.97 7.51
C ILE A 31 14.95 -7.60 7.97
N ALA A 32 14.94 -8.28 9.12
CA ALA A 32 13.72 -8.84 9.69
C ALA A 32 12.68 -7.75 9.99
N GLN A 33 13.09 -6.60 10.53
CA GLN A 33 12.19 -5.48 10.85
C GLN A 33 11.56 -4.85 9.60
N VAL A 34 12.35 -4.62 8.54
CA VAL A 34 11.81 -4.12 7.25
C VAL A 34 10.91 -5.18 6.62
N ALA A 35 11.30 -6.46 6.66
CA ALA A 35 10.49 -7.54 6.12
C ALA A 35 9.13 -7.66 6.84
N GLN A 36 9.13 -7.62 8.17
CA GLN A 36 7.89 -7.60 8.95
C GLN A 36 7.02 -6.39 8.64
N SER A 37 7.62 -5.20 8.48
CA SER A 37 6.87 -4.00 8.12
C SER A 37 6.28 -4.09 6.70
N GLY A 38 7.01 -4.70 5.76
CA GLY A 38 6.54 -4.98 4.42
C GLY A 38 5.39 -6.00 4.38
N GLU A 39 5.44 -7.03 5.22
CA GLU A 39 4.34 -7.99 5.43
C GLU A 39 3.08 -7.27 5.94
N VAL A 40 3.22 -6.46 6.99
CA VAL A 40 2.10 -5.65 7.54
C VAL A 40 1.51 -4.75 6.45
N PHE A 41 2.34 -4.01 5.72
CA PHE A 41 1.90 -3.17 4.61
C PHE A 41 1.09 -3.97 3.57
N ALA A 42 1.67 -5.06 3.10
CA ALA A 42 1.11 -5.87 2.02
C ALA A 42 -0.19 -6.58 2.43
N THR A 43 -0.33 -6.92 3.72
CA THR A 43 -1.58 -7.43 4.29
C THR A 43 -2.67 -6.35 4.40
N GLN A 44 -2.31 -5.09 4.69
CA GLN A 44 -3.29 -3.99 4.79
C GLN A 44 -3.75 -3.47 3.43
N ALA A 45 -2.89 -3.50 2.41
CA ALA A 45 -3.18 -2.97 1.08
C ALA A 45 -4.49 -3.48 0.45
N PRO A 46 -4.81 -4.79 0.47
CA PRO A 46 -6.08 -5.31 -0.01
C PRO A 46 -7.31 -4.70 0.68
N ARG A 47 -7.22 -4.41 1.98
CA ARG A 47 -8.34 -3.83 2.74
C ARG A 47 -8.61 -2.39 2.31
N VAL A 48 -7.55 -1.61 2.04
CA VAL A 48 -7.68 -0.27 1.44
C VAL A 48 -8.41 -0.36 0.10
N TYR A 49 -8.04 -1.32 -0.74
CA TYR A 49 -8.72 -1.55 -2.02
C TYR A 49 -10.19 -1.93 -1.85
N ASP A 50 -10.52 -2.79 -0.89
CA ASP A 50 -11.92 -3.17 -0.64
C ASP A 50 -12.77 -1.98 -0.18
N VAL A 51 -12.23 -1.11 0.69
CA VAL A 51 -12.90 0.13 1.12
C VAL A 51 -13.16 1.08 -0.06
N VAL A 52 -12.13 1.29 -0.90
CA VAL A 52 -12.24 2.18 -2.08
C VAL A 52 -13.26 1.61 -3.08
N PHE A 53 -13.23 0.30 -3.32
CA PHE A 53 -14.17 -0.37 -4.22
C PHE A 53 -15.61 -0.28 -3.71
N ALA A 54 -15.84 -0.62 -2.44
CA ALA A 54 -17.17 -0.56 -1.82
C ALA A 54 -17.75 0.86 -1.90
N SER A 55 -16.96 1.89 -1.62
CA SER A 55 -17.44 3.26 -1.79
C SER A 55 -17.76 3.60 -3.24
N ALA A 56 -16.96 3.13 -4.20
CA ALA A 56 -17.21 3.40 -5.60
C ALA A 56 -18.53 2.75 -6.05
N VAL A 57 -18.81 1.53 -5.60
CA VAL A 57 -20.09 0.83 -5.83
C VAL A 57 -21.26 1.58 -5.21
N ASN A 58 -21.15 1.98 -3.94
CA ASN A 58 -22.23 2.67 -3.23
C ASN A 58 -22.58 4.00 -3.91
N ARG A 59 -21.55 4.72 -4.38
CA ARG A 59 -21.71 5.99 -5.09
C ARG A 59 -22.36 5.79 -6.46
N ASP A 60 -21.81 4.90 -7.27
CA ASP A 60 -22.33 4.60 -8.61
C ASP A 60 -23.80 4.12 -8.53
N SER A 61 -24.13 3.33 -7.50
CA SER A 61 -25.49 2.87 -7.22
C SER A 61 -26.43 4.01 -6.84
N ALA A 62 -26.00 4.93 -5.98
CA ALA A 62 -26.80 6.10 -5.60
C ALA A 62 -27.08 7.03 -6.79
N ASP A 63 -26.09 7.25 -7.65
CA ASP A 63 -26.24 8.05 -8.87
C ASP A 63 -27.24 7.41 -9.83
N LEU A 64 -27.13 6.09 -10.06
CA LEU A 64 -28.06 5.32 -10.88
C LEU A 64 -29.50 5.33 -10.31
N GLU A 65 -29.65 5.26 -8.98
CA GLU A 65 -30.94 5.37 -8.32
C GLU A 65 -31.57 6.75 -8.56
N GLN A 66 -30.78 7.83 -8.44
CA GLN A 66 -31.25 9.19 -8.70
C GLN A 66 -31.64 9.38 -10.18
N LEU A 67 -30.82 8.86 -11.11
CA LEU A 67 -31.11 8.83 -12.54
C LEU A 67 -32.43 8.12 -12.82
N ARG A 68 -32.65 6.94 -12.22
CA ARG A 68 -33.90 6.20 -12.34
C ARG A 68 -35.08 6.99 -11.81
N LYS A 69 -34.99 7.56 -10.60
CA LYS A 69 -36.05 8.37 -9.98
C LYS A 69 -36.48 9.53 -10.89
N ARG A 70 -35.52 10.21 -11.53
CA ARG A 70 -35.78 11.32 -12.46
C ARG A 70 -36.39 10.88 -13.80
N ALA A 71 -36.24 9.62 -14.18
CA ALA A 71 -36.73 9.07 -15.44
C ALA A 71 -38.17 8.52 -15.36
N VAL A 72 -38.70 8.25 -14.15
CA VAL A 72 -40.08 7.76 -13.97
C VAL A 72 -41.08 8.77 -14.55
N GLY A 73 -42.01 8.28 -15.37
CA GLY A 73 -43.03 9.12 -16.03
C GLY A 73 -42.50 10.02 -17.15
N ARG A 74 -41.21 9.89 -17.53
CA ARG A 74 -40.61 10.61 -18.66
C ARG A 74 -40.82 9.85 -19.98
N PRO A 75 -40.69 10.52 -21.14
CA PRO A 75 -40.81 9.86 -22.45
C PRO A 75 -39.89 8.64 -22.59
N GLU A 76 -40.29 7.68 -23.42
CA GLU A 76 -39.57 6.40 -23.60
C GLU A 76 -38.11 6.59 -23.98
N ALA A 77 -37.78 7.61 -24.78
CA ALA A 77 -36.40 7.93 -25.15
C ALA A 77 -35.51 8.23 -23.91
N VAL A 78 -36.05 8.89 -22.89
CA VAL A 78 -35.33 9.20 -21.64
C VAL A 78 -35.12 7.91 -20.83
N GLN A 79 -36.16 7.07 -20.75
CA GLN A 79 -36.07 5.79 -20.04
C GLN A 79 -35.09 4.83 -20.71
N ALA A 80 -35.07 4.81 -22.05
CA ALA A 80 -34.09 4.05 -22.83
C ALA A 80 -32.65 4.52 -22.54
N ALA A 81 -32.41 5.84 -22.53
CA ALA A 81 -31.10 6.39 -22.18
C ALA A 81 -30.65 5.99 -20.75
N VAL A 82 -31.58 5.99 -19.79
CA VAL A 82 -31.30 5.50 -18.43
C VAL A 82 -30.95 4.02 -18.44
N ARG A 83 -31.69 3.16 -19.15
CA ARG A 83 -31.35 1.73 -19.27
C ARG A 83 -29.95 1.52 -19.88
N THR A 84 -29.59 2.28 -20.89
CA THR A 84 -28.22 2.27 -21.46
C THR A 84 -27.18 2.68 -20.42
N ALA A 85 -27.45 3.71 -19.60
CA ALA A 85 -26.55 4.11 -18.52
C ALA A 85 -26.33 3.00 -17.48
N PHE A 86 -27.39 2.26 -17.10
CA PHE A 86 -27.27 1.08 -16.23
C PHE A 86 -26.36 0.01 -16.84
N VAL A 87 -26.58 -0.37 -18.11
CA VAL A 87 -25.75 -1.38 -18.79
C VAL A 87 -24.29 -0.96 -18.86
N ASN A 88 -24.03 0.31 -19.20
CA ASN A 88 -22.67 0.83 -19.27
C ASN A 88 -22.00 0.88 -17.89
N ASN A 89 -22.72 1.28 -16.84
CA ASN A 89 -22.18 1.29 -15.48
C ASN A 89 -21.83 -0.12 -15.00
N THR A 90 -22.67 -1.13 -15.28
CA THR A 90 -22.37 -2.53 -14.95
C THR A 90 -21.09 -3.02 -15.62
N LYS A 91 -20.85 -2.66 -16.90
CA LYS A 91 -19.61 -3.00 -17.60
C LYS A 91 -18.39 -2.35 -16.94
N LEU A 92 -18.47 -1.04 -16.68
CA LEU A 92 -17.41 -0.30 -16.01
C LEU A 92 -17.12 -0.83 -14.60
N LEU A 93 -18.16 -1.29 -13.88
CA LEU A 93 -18.00 -1.90 -12.57
C LEU A 93 -17.27 -3.25 -12.66
N SER A 94 -17.59 -4.08 -13.65
CA SER A 94 -16.90 -5.36 -13.91
C SER A 94 -15.42 -5.14 -14.23
N GLU A 95 -15.11 -4.18 -15.10
CA GLU A 95 -13.73 -3.79 -15.43
C GLU A 95 -12.98 -3.30 -14.19
N ARG A 96 -13.63 -2.44 -13.39
CA ARG A 96 -13.05 -1.95 -12.13
C ARG A 96 -12.78 -3.10 -11.17
N LEU A 97 -13.70 -4.06 -11.01
CA LEU A 97 -13.49 -5.23 -10.16
C LEU A 97 -12.27 -6.05 -10.62
N ALA A 98 -12.09 -6.23 -11.93
CA ALA A 98 -10.91 -6.90 -12.47
C ALA A 98 -9.61 -6.16 -12.11
N HIS A 99 -9.56 -4.83 -12.27
CA HIS A 99 -8.42 -4.03 -11.86
C HIS A 99 -8.11 -4.19 -10.37
N PHE A 100 -9.11 -4.07 -9.50
CA PHE A 100 -8.94 -4.21 -8.05
C PHE A 100 -8.48 -5.62 -7.66
N ASN A 101 -8.95 -6.67 -8.35
CA ASN A 101 -8.46 -8.03 -8.12
C ASN A 101 -6.98 -8.18 -8.52
N THR A 102 -6.55 -7.58 -9.63
CA THR A 102 -5.14 -7.54 -10.03
C THR A 102 -4.28 -6.82 -8.98
N MET A 103 -4.72 -5.67 -8.50
CA MET A 103 -4.03 -4.91 -7.44
C MET A 103 -3.95 -5.70 -6.12
N LYS A 104 -5.01 -6.41 -5.74
CA LYS A 104 -4.99 -7.29 -4.56
C LYS A 104 -4.05 -8.48 -4.72
N SER A 105 -4.02 -9.09 -5.89
CA SER A 105 -3.07 -10.18 -6.18
C SER A 105 -1.63 -9.70 -6.10
N HIS A 106 -1.35 -8.48 -6.58
CA HIS A 106 -0.03 -7.86 -6.43
C HIS A 106 0.38 -7.67 -4.97
N ALA A 107 -0.51 -7.12 -4.14
CA ALA A 107 -0.25 -6.96 -2.71
C ALA A 107 -0.01 -8.31 -2.01
N ARG A 108 -0.75 -9.37 -2.36
CA ARG A 108 -0.52 -10.72 -1.80
C ARG A 108 0.83 -11.32 -2.20
N LEU A 109 1.34 -10.99 -3.39
CA LEU A 109 2.67 -11.42 -3.80
C LEU A 109 3.77 -10.67 -3.02
N LEU A 110 3.57 -9.37 -2.73
CA LEU A 110 4.45 -8.61 -1.84
C LEU A 110 4.44 -9.20 -0.43
N ASP A 111 3.27 -9.56 0.09
CA ASP A 111 3.10 -10.21 1.40
C ASP A 111 3.87 -11.53 1.48
N SER A 112 3.68 -12.39 0.46
CA SER A 112 4.43 -13.63 0.31
C SER A 112 5.95 -13.38 0.28
N TYR A 113 6.41 -12.41 -0.51
CA TYR A 113 7.84 -12.07 -0.58
C TYR A 113 8.39 -11.66 0.79
N PHE A 114 7.74 -10.69 1.46
CA PHE A 114 8.21 -10.15 2.73
C PHE A 114 8.15 -11.17 3.87
N THR A 115 7.12 -12.02 3.89
CA THR A 115 7.04 -13.15 4.82
C THR A 115 8.25 -14.08 4.66
N LYS A 116 8.62 -14.44 3.42
CA LYS A 116 9.78 -15.32 3.16
C LYS A 116 11.11 -14.64 3.43
N LEU A 117 11.22 -13.34 3.15
CA LEU A 117 12.40 -12.54 3.49
C LEU A 117 12.60 -12.51 5.02
N ASN A 118 11.54 -12.36 5.80
CA ASN A 118 11.58 -12.38 7.26
C ASN A 118 12.11 -13.73 7.80
N VAL A 119 11.60 -14.85 7.25
CA VAL A 119 12.10 -16.20 7.59
C VAL A 119 13.59 -16.35 7.26
N LEU A 120 14.01 -15.84 6.09
CA LEU A 120 15.42 -15.89 5.66
C LEU A 120 16.33 -15.05 6.56
N ALA A 121 15.87 -13.86 6.97
CA ALA A 121 16.60 -12.96 7.86
C ALA A 121 16.74 -13.52 9.29
N SER A 122 15.70 -14.23 9.75
CA SER A 122 15.67 -14.84 11.10
C SER A 122 16.47 -16.14 11.22
N GLY A 123 17.15 -16.59 10.16
CA GLY A 123 17.98 -17.80 10.19
C GLY A 123 17.20 -19.12 10.11
N GLY A 124 15.94 -19.09 9.66
CA GLY A 124 15.16 -20.30 9.34
C GLY A 124 15.76 -21.07 8.15
N ASP A 125 15.17 -22.22 7.77
CA ASP A 125 15.68 -23.11 6.71
C ASP A 125 15.97 -22.36 5.39
N SER A 126 17.24 -21.97 5.25
CA SER A 126 17.64 -20.81 4.45
C SER A 126 17.58 -21.06 2.94
N ALA A 127 17.66 -22.31 2.51
CA ALA A 127 17.59 -22.66 1.09
C ALA A 127 16.15 -22.60 0.57
N ALA A 128 15.21 -23.25 1.28
CA ALA A 128 13.81 -23.27 0.89
C ALA A 128 13.17 -21.86 1.00
N ALA A 129 13.47 -21.13 2.07
CA ALA A 129 12.99 -19.76 2.24
C ALA A 129 13.52 -18.82 1.15
N GLY A 130 14.82 -18.90 0.82
CA GLY A 130 15.42 -18.11 -0.24
C GLY A 130 14.82 -18.40 -1.62
N GLN A 131 14.61 -19.68 -1.96
CA GLN A 131 13.96 -20.05 -3.21
C GLN A 131 12.51 -19.54 -3.28
N ALA A 132 11.75 -19.66 -2.18
CA ALA A 132 10.38 -19.17 -2.12
C ALA A 132 10.30 -17.64 -2.28
N ALA A 133 11.20 -16.88 -1.63
CA ALA A 133 11.30 -15.44 -1.80
C ALA A 133 11.64 -15.06 -3.25
N SER A 134 12.59 -15.76 -3.88
CA SER A 134 12.95 -15.55 -5.29
C SER A 134 11.78 -15.83 -6.23
N ASN A 135 11.01 -16.91 -5.98
CA ASN A 135 9.82 -17.21 -6.76
C ASN A 135 8.77 -16.09 -6.63
N ALA A 136 8.52 -15.58 -5.42
CA ALA A 136 7.60 -14.46 -5.22
C ALA A 136 8.06 -13.19 -5.97
N ALA A 137 9.36 -12.85 -5.90
CA ALA A 137 9.92 -11.72 -6.65
C ALA A 137 9.77 -11.88 -8.17
N ASN A 138 9.92 -13.10 -8.70
CA ASN A 138 9.71 -13.38 -10.11
C ASN A 138 8.24 -13.27 -10.52
N GLU A 139 7.29 -13.70 -9.68
CA GLU A 139 5.86 -13.52 -9.94
C GLU A 139 5.45 -12.05 -9.89
N LEU A 140 6.06 -11.23 -9.01
CA LEU A 140 5.89 -9.77 -9.00
C LEU A 140 6.30 -9.14 -10.34
N GLU A 141 7.49 -9.49 -10.83
CA GLU A 141 8.00 -9.03 -12.13
C GLU A 141 7.07 -9.43 -13.29
N LYS A 142 6.56 -10.67 -13.29
CA LYS A 142 5.62 -11.14 -14.33
C LYS A 142 4.29 -10.38 -14.32
N LEU A 143 3.82 -9.95 -13.14
CA LEU A 143 2.55 -9.22 -13.00
C LEU A 143 2.70 -7.73 -13.36
N ALA A 144 3.92 -7.19 -13.31
CA ALA A 144 4.20 -5.77 -13.53
C ALA A 144 3.64 -5.19 -14.84
N PRO A 145 3.75 -5.85 -16.02
CA PRO A 145 3.16 -5.32 -17.26
C PRO A 145 1.64 -5.18 -17.18
N GLY A 146 0.94 -6.20 -16.67
CA GLY A 146 -0.53 -6.16 -16.56
C GLY A 146 -1.02 -5.09 -15.58
N ILE A 147 -0.23 -4.78 -14.55
CA ILE A 147 -0.48 -3.65 -13.64
C ILE A 147 -0.29 -2.31 -14.34
N LYS A 148 0.82 -2.17 -15.07
CA LYS A 148 1.19 -0.94 -15.78
C LYS A 148 0.14 -0.52 -16.81
N ASP A 149 -0.52 -1.50 -17.41
CA ASP A 149 -1.60 -1.30 -18.38
C ASP A 149 -2.94 -0.90 -17.75
N ILE A 150 -3.09 -1.01 -16.42
CA ILE A 150 -4.30 -0.55 -15.74
C ILE A 150 -4.48 0.95 -15.97
N SER A 151 -5.68 1.31 -16.41
CA SER A 151 -6.15 2.69 -16.54
C SER A 151 -7.39 2.88 -15.71
N ILE A 152 -7.41 3.94 -14.90
CA ILE A 152 -8.56 4.30 -14.07
C ILE A 152 -8.88 5.76 -14.33
N GLY A 153 -10.14 6.03 -14.70
CA GLY A 153 -10.58 7.39 -15.03
C GLY A 153 -9.83 8.01 -16.21
N GLY A 154 -9.36 7.17 -17.16
CA GLY A 154 -8.60 7.61 -18.34
C GLY A 154 -7.12 7.89 -18.09
N ARG A 155 -6.61 7.68 -16.86
CA ARG A 155 -5.20 7.84 -16.51
C ARG A 155 -4.55 6.48 -16.30
N SER A 156 -3.45 6.24 -17.03
CA SER A 156 -2.66 5.00 -16.97
C SER A 156 -1.61 5.04 -15.86
N LEU A 157 -1.31 3.87 -15.30
CA LEU A 157 -0.23 3.66 -14.33
C LEU A 157 1.17 3.79 -14.95
N ASN A 158 1.34 3.55 -16.24
CA ASN A 158 2.64 3.60 -16.93
C ASN A 158 3.40 4.93 -16.75
N GLY A 159 2.70 6.05 -16.59
CA GLY A 159 3.31 7.37 -16.39
C GLY A 159 3.52 7.77 -14.92
N LEU A 160 3.11 6.93 -13.96
CA LEU A 160 3.19 7.22 -12.52
C LEU A 160 4.39 6.56 -11.85
N VAL A 161 4.90 5.48 -12.41
CA VAL A 161 6.10 4.82 -11.93
C VAL A 161 7.29 5.71 -12.30
N GLY A 162 7.85 6.39 -11.28
CA GLY A 162 9.06 7.17 -11.45
C GLY A 162 10.28 6.31 -11.81
N PRO A 163 11.38 6.92 -12.26
CA PRO A 163 12.63 6.20 -12.51
C PRO A 163 13.10 5.50 -11.22
N LEU A 164 13.38 4.20 -11.33
CA LEU A 164 13.93 3.42 -10.21
C LEU A 164 15.43 3.65 -10.12
N VAL A 165 15.94 3.82 -8.90
CA VAL A 165 17.38 3.97 -8.65
C VAL A 165 18.01 2.58 -8.72
N SER A 166 19.05 2.40 -9.53
CA SER A 166 19.83 1.17 -9.53
C SER A 166 20.54 1.01 -8.18
N LEU A 167 20.20 -0.04 -7.44
CA LEU A 167 20.71 -0.27 -6.09
C LEU A 167 22.00 -1.10 -6.14
N ALA A 168 23.10 -0.56 -5.63
CA ALA A 168 24.29 -1.34 -5.32
C ALA A 168 24.07 -2.04 -3.97
N VAL A 169 23.88 -3.36 -4.01
CA VAL A 169 23.58 -4.13 -2.79
C VAL A 169 24.81 -4.22 -1.91
N SER A 170 24.65 -3.82 -0.65
CA SER A 170 25.70 -3.86 0.36
C SER A 170 26.13 -5.29 0.69
N THR A 171 27.29 -5.39 1.35
CA THR A 171 27.81 -6.67 1.86
C THR A 171 27.11 -7.05 3.15
N PHE A 172 26.56 -8.27 3.22
CA PHE A 172 25.94 -8.82 4.42
C PHE A 172 26.75 -10.03 4.92
N ALA A 173 26.72 -10.27 6.22
CA ALA A 173 27.37 -11.46 6.81
C ALA A 173 26.77 -12.77 6.27
N ASN A 174 25.48 -12.77 5.95
CA ASN A 174 24.79 -13.89 5.32
C ASN A 174 24.88 -13.79 3.78
N SER A 175 25.79 -14.56 3.18
CA SER A 175 26.02 -14.54 1.73
C SER A 175 24.81 -14.95 0.89
N ARG A 176 23.95 -15.85 1.40
CA ARG A 176 22.71 -16.25 0.72
C ARG A 176 21.68 -15.13 0.70
N LEU A 177 21.54 -14.44 1.84
CA LEU A 177 20.68 -13.28 1.95
C LEU A 177 21.18 -12.15 1.05
N GLN A 178 22.49 -11.91 1.02
CA GLN A 178 23.10 -10.95 0.10
C GLN A 178 22.81 -11.31 -1.36
N GLU A 179 23.02 -12.57 -1.76
CA GLU A 179 22.79 -13.01 -3.13
C GLU A 179 21.31 -12.89 -3.53
N HIS A 180 20.41 -13.25 -2.61
CA HIS A 180 18.98 -13.07 -2.81
C HIS A 180 18.62 -11.59 -3.00
N LEU A 181 19.09 -10.70 -2.12
CA LEU A 181 18.84 -9.25 -2.23
C LEU A 181 19.43 -8.68 -3.52
N LYS A 182 20.63 -9.09 -3.92
CA LYS A 182 21.24 -8.70 -5.22
C LYS A 182 20.34 -9.03 -6.41
N THR A 183 19.74 -10.21 -6.40
CA THR A 183 18.93 -10.69 -7.53
C THR A 183 17.51 -10.15 -7.50
N SER A 184 16.93 -9.98 -6.30
CA SER A 184 15.51 -9.64 -6.12
C SER A 184 15.23 -8.16 -5.91
N ALA A 185 16.20 -7.38 -5.43
CA ALA A 185 15.97 -5.98 -5.06
C ALA A 185 15.36 -5.12 -6.17
N PRO A 186 15.83 -5.18 -7.44
CA PRO A 186 15.21 -4.38 -8.50
C PRO A 186 13.74 -4.72 -8.73
N LYS A 187 13.40 -6.02 -8.68
CA LYS A 187 12.02 -6.52 -8.89
C LYS A 187 11.08 -6.09 -7.79
N VAL A 188 11.58 -6.14 -6.54
CA VAL A 188 10.80 -5.79 -5.35
C VAL A 188 10.65 -4.28 -5.24
N GLN A 189 11.69 -3.51 -5.55
CA GLN A 189 11.62 -2.05 -5.59
C GLN A 189 10.60 -1.59 -6.65
N GLU A 190 10.61 -2.19 -7.83
CA GLU A 190 9.60 -1.94 -8.86
C GLU A 190 8.19 -2.29 -8.36
N ALA A 191 8.02 -3.45 -7.72
CA ALA A 191 6.74 -3.87 -7.15
C ALA A 191 6.22 -2.89 -6.10
N ILE A 192 7.05 -2.42 -5.17
CA ILE A 192 6.66 -1.41 -4.18
C ILE A 192 6.26 -0.10 -4.89
N ALA A 193 7.05 0.34 -5.88
CA ALA A 193 6.76 1.56 -6.65
C ALA A 193 5.45 1.45 -7.46
N LEU A 194 5.14 0.27 -8.01
CA LEU A 194 3.87 -0.01 -8.68
C LEU A 194 2.70 0.06 -7.69
N GLN A 195 2.84 -0.57 -6.52
CA GLN A 195 1.82 -0.56 -5.47
C GLN A 195 1.54 0.87 -4.98
N ARG A 196 2.60 1.66 -4.77
CA ARG A 196 2.51 3.09 -4.48
C ARG A 196 1.77 3.85 -5.58
N SER A 197 2.10 3.59 -6.85
CA SER A 197 1.48 4.25 -8.00
C SER A 197 -0.01 3.92 -8.11
N MET A 198 -0.44 2.70 -7.75
CA MET A 198 -1.86 2.34 -7.67
C MET A 198 -2.60 3.20 -6.64
N PHE A 199 -2.04 3.39 -5.44
CA PHE A 199 -2.64 4.27 -4.43
C PHE A 199 -2.68 5.72 -4.89
N ALA A 200 -1.62 6.22 -5.51
CA ALA A 200 -1.57 7.58 -6.07
C ALA A 200 -2.66 7.79 -7.13
N LEU A 201 -2.84 6.82 -8.05
CA LEU A 201 -3.88 6.89 -9.08
C LEU A 201 -5.29 6.96 -8.48
N LEU A 202 -5.57 6.11 -7.49
CA LEU A 202 -6.87 6.09 -6.80
C LEU A 202 -7.09 7.39 -6.00
N LEU A 203 -6.04 7.91 -5.35
CA LEU A 203 -6.12 9.16 -4.59
C LEU A 203 -6.43 10.35 -5.49
N ASP A 204 -5.74 10.44 -6.63
CA ASP A 204 -5.98 11.50 -7.61
C ASP A 204 -7.39 11.41 -8.19
N GLN A 205 -7.90 10.19 -8.44
CA GLN A 205 -9.28 9.99 -8.87
C GLN A 205 -10.29 10.50 -7.81
N GLU A 206 -10.10 10.15 -6.54
CA GLU A 206 -10.99 10.61 -5.48
C GLU A 206 -10.90 12.12 -5.25
N ARG A 207 -9.72 12.72 -5.37
CA ARG A 207 -9.53 14.18 -5.32
C ARG A 207 -10.23 14.89 -6.48
N ALA A 208 -10.07 14.40 -7.71
CA ALA A 208 -10.73 14.95 -8.89
C ALA A 208 -12.27 14.88 -8.77
N ARG A 209 -12.78 13.77 -8.22
CA ARG A 209 -14.21 13.59 -7.94
C ARG A 209 -14.72 14.53 -6.86
N ALA A 210 -14.02 14.64 -5.73
CA ALA A 210 -14.38 15.57 -4.66
C ALA A 210 -14.43 17.01 -5.18
N LYS A 211 -13.45 17.40 -6.02
CA LYS A 211 -13.45 18.68 -6.71
C LYS A 211 -14.67 18.87 -7.61
N ALA A 212 -15.00 17.89 -8.46
CA ALA A 212 -16.17 17.97 -9.34
C ALA A 212 -17.49 18.09 -8.55
N ALA A 213 -17.62 17.37 -7.44
CA ALA A 213 -18.78 17.46 -6.55
C ALA A 213 -18.90 18.85 -5.90
N ALA A 214 -17.78 19.41 -5.43
CA ALA A 214 -17.72 20.76 -4.89
C ALA A 214 -18.10 21.81 -5.96
N ASP A 215 -17.55 21.70 -7.16
CA ASP A 215 -17.83 22.62 -8.28
C ASP A 215 -19.32 22.54 -8.68
N ALA A 216 -19.91 21.35 -8.70
CA ALA A 216 -21.35 21.15 -8.96
C ALA A 216 -22.23 21.77 -7.86
N ALA A 217 -21.86 21.61 -6.58
CA ALA A 217 -22.61 22.20 -5.47
C ALA A 217 -22.55 23.73 -5.48
N VAL A 218 -21.41 24.31 -5.83
CA VAL A 218 -21.28 25.77 -6.02
C VAL A 218 -22.22 26.26 -7.11
N LYS A 219 -22.28 25.56 -8.25
CA LYS A 219 -23.19 25.92 -9.35
C LYS A 219 -24.67 25.89 -8.91
N VAL A 220 -25.10 24.86 -8.19
CA VAL A 220 -26.47 24.77 -7.66
C VAL A 220 -26.78 25.92 -6.70
N ALA A 221 -25.82 26.32 -5.86
CA ALA A 221 -25.99 27.46 -4.96
C ALA A 221 -26.17 28.79 -5.72
N PHE A 222 -25.45 28.99 -6.83
CA PHE A 222 -25.65 30.16 -7.69
C PHE A 222 -27.00 30.13 -8.42
N ASP A 223 -27.43 28.98 -8.95
CA ASP A 223 -28.72 28.83 -9.64
C ASP A 223 -29.93 28.98 -8.68
N ALA A 224 -29.71 28.84 -7.37
CA ALA A 224 -30.70 28.99 -6.31
C ALA A 224 -30.70 30.38 -5.65
N PHE A 225 -29.86 31.33 -6.10
CA PHE A 225 -29.68 32.62 -5.44
C PHE A 225 -31.00 33.40 -5.25
N ASP A 226 -31.91 33.29 -6.23
CA ASP A 226 -33.22 33.96 -6.21
C ASP A 226 -34.35 33.10 -5.61
N LYS A 227 -34.03 31.95 -4.99
CA LYS A 227 -35.00 31.01 -4.42
C LYS A 227 -34.72 30.78 -2.93
N PRO A 228 -35.76 30.52 -2.11
CA PRO A 228 -35.55 30.07 -0.74
C PRO A 228 -34.67 28.82 -0.73
N LEU A 229 -33.61 28.83 0.09
CA LEU A 229 -32.76 27.66 0.25
C LEU A 229 -33.57 26.52 0.88
N PRO A 230 -33.37 25.26 0.44
CA PRO A 230 -34.01 24.13 1.10
C PRO A 230 -33.49 24.01 2.55
N GLU A 231 -34.34 23.53 3.45
CA GLU A 231 -33.97 23.30 4.87
C GLU A 231 -32.74 22.38 5.01
N THR A 232 -32.52 21.50 4.03
CA THR A 232 -31.39 20.57 4.00
C THR A 232 -30.09 21.19 3.50
N TRP A 233 -30.08 22.44 3.02
CA TRP A 233 -28.89 23.04 2.39
C TRP A 233 -27.69 22.89 3.31
N ALA A 234 -27.79 23.34 4.57
CA ALA A 234 -26.70 23.35 5.57
C ALA A 234 -26.01 21.98 5.65
N ALA A 235 -26.81 20.93 5.80
CA ALA A 235 -26.35 19.56 5.90
C ALA A 235 -25.77 19.03 4.58
N GLU A 236 -26.40 19.34 3.44
CA GLU A 236 -25.91 18.93 2.12
C GLU A 236 -24.57 19.57 1.78
N ARG A 237 -24.41 20.87 2.03
CA ARG A 237 -23.13 21.56 1.82
C ARG A 237 -22.06 21.02 2.74
N LEU A 238 -22.36 20.82 4.03
CA LEU A 238 -21.39 20.23 4.96
C LEU A 238 -20.96 18.83 4.47
N LYS A 239 -21.89 18.01 3.98
CA LYS A 239 -21.59 16.70 3.40
C LYS A 239 -20.73 16.79 2.14
N THR A 240 -20.94 17.79 1.28
CA THR A 240 -20.12 18.00 0.07
C THR A 240 -18.67 18.39 0.40
N PHE A 241 -18.46 19.17 1.45
CA PHE A 241 -17.13 19.70 1.81
C PHE A 241 -16.45 18.94 2.96
N ALA A 242 -17.11 17.93 3.54
CA ALA A 242 -16.50 17.08 4.55
C ALA A 242 -15.29 16.33 3.97
N PRO A 243 -14.21 16.13 4.75
CA PRO A 243 -13.07 15.32 4.32
C PRO A 243 -13.55 13.94 3.87
N ALA A 244 -13.25 13.56 2.63
CA ALA A 244 -13.59 12.25 2.10
C ALA A 244 -12.72 11.20 2.82
N PRO A 245 -13.26 10.35 3.69
CA PRO A 245 -12.38 9.55 4.54
C PRO A 245 -11.57 8.55 3.70
N ILE A 246 -12.03 8.19 2.49
CA ILE A 246 -11.32 7.33 1.52
C ILE A 246 -10.02 7.98 1.06
N ALA A 247 -10.03 9.30 0.83
CA ALA A 247 -8.83 10.03 0.44
C ALA A 247 -7.78 9.99 1.56
N ASN A 248 -8.21 10.00 2.83
CA ASN A 248 -7.30 9.82 3.96
C ASN A 248 -6.73 8.40 4.00
N ALA A 249 -7.55 7.37 3.73
CA ALA A 249 -7.09 5.98 3.66
C ALA A 249 -6.03 5.79 2.57
N LEU A 250 -6.30 6.33 1.38
CA LEU A 250 -5.38 6.29 0.23
C LEU A 250 -4.11 7.11 0.48
N SER A 251 -4.21 8.27 1.13
CA SER A 251 -3.04 9.08 1.51
C SER A 251 -2.16 8.32 2.51
N ALA A 252 -2.75 7.75 3.56
CA ALA A 252 -1.99 6.95 4.53
C ALA A 252 -1.32 5.74 3.89
N ALA A 253 -2.01 5.08 2.96
CA ALA A 253 -1.46 3.93 2.22
C ALA A 253 -0.31 4.34 1.28
N LEU A 254 -0.41 5.52 0.67
CA LEU A 254 0.64 6.11 -0.15
C LEU A 254 1.87 6.45 0.69
N ASP A 255 1.69 7.12 1.83
CA ASP A 255 2.77 7.46 2.76
C ASP A 255 3.48 6.20 3.29
N ALA A 256 2.71 5.15 3.63
CA ALA A 256 3.27 3.87 4.04
C ALA A 256 4.07 3.18 2.93
N ALA A 257 3.62 3.29 1.67
CA ALA A 257 4.34 2.75 0.52
C ALA A 257 5.65 3.53 0.27
N ASP A 258 5.64 4.85 0.43
CA ASP A 258 6.83 5.72 0.33
C ASP A 258 7.87 5.39 1.39
N GLU A 259 7.44 5.24 2.65
CA GLU A 259 8.33 4.85 3.75
C GLU A 259 8.84 3.41 3.57
N LEU A 260 8.01 2.48 3.08
CA LEU A 260 8.45 1.11 2.81
C LEU A 260 9.51 1.09 1.70
N GLN A 261 9.29 1.83 0.61
CA GLN A 261 10.27 1.94 -0.47
C GLN A 261 11.59 2.50 0.06
N SER A 262 11.55 3.61 0.79
CA SER A 262 12.73 4.25 1.35
C SER A 262 13.51 3.33 2.31
N ASN A 263 12.80 2.61 3.18
CA ASN A 263 13.42 1.65 4.11
C ASN A 263 13.97 0.41 3.40
N TYR A 264 13.31 -0.07 2.35
CA TYR A 264 13.81 -1.19 1.55
C TYR A 264 15.08 -0.79 0.77
N GLU A 265 15.11 0.39 0.17
CA GLU A 265 16.30 0.92 -0.51
C GLU A 265 17.47 1.10 0.47
N ALA A 266 17.22 1.68 1.66
CA ALA A 266 18.21 1.81 2.72
C ALA A 266 18.74 0.43 3.16
N LEU A 267 17.85 -0.54 3.38
CA LEU A 267 18.23 -1.92 3.71
C LEU A 267 19.14 -2.53 2.65
N VAL A 268 18.78 -2.44 1.37
CA VAL A 268 19.54 -3.06 0.28
C VAL A 268 20.90 -2.39 0.13
N THR A 269 20.98 -1.07 0.28
CA THR A 269 22.21 -0.28 0.13
C THR A 269 23.05 -0.20 1.40
N GLY A 270 22.59 -0.75 2.52
CA GLY A 270 23.29 -0.69 3.81
C GLY A 270 23.24 0.68 4.48
N GLY A 271 22.25 1.51 4.15
CA GLY A 271 21.97 2.78 4.81
C GLY A 271 21.00 2.66 5.98
N ASP A 272 20.82 3.77 6.69
CA ASP A 272 19.90 3.86 7.82
C ASP A 272 18.50 4.27 7.35
N GLY A 273 17.58 3.31 7.37
CA GLY A 273 16.15 3.56 7.18
C GLY A 273 15.51 4.22 8.40
N SER A 274 14.29 4.77 8.24
CA SER A 274 13.50 5.27 9.36
C SER A 274 12.35 4.32 9.67
N LEU A 275 12.65 3.25 10.41
CA LEU A 275 11.66 2.25 10.80
C LEU A 275 10.51 2.84 11.62
N ASN A 276 10.79 3.84 12.46
CA ASN A 276 9.75 4.53 13.23
C ASN A 276 8.75 5.25 12.32
N ARG A 277 9.21 5.89 11.23
CA ARG A 277 8.29 6.53 10.27
C ARG A 277 7.43 5.50 9.56
N LEU A 278 8.04 4.40 9.12
CA LEU A 278 7.31 3.28 8.51
C LEU A 278 6.24 2.70 9.44
N GLN A 279 6.61 2.39 10.69
CA GLN A 279 5.66 1.85 11.68
C GLN A 279 4.51 2.82 11.96
N ASN A 280 4.79 4.12 12.09
CA ASN A 280 3.76 5.14 12.28
C ASN A 280 2.81 5.23 11.07
N ALA A 281 3.35 5.20 9.85
CA ALA A 281 2.54 5.21 8.63
C ALA A 281 1.64 3.96 8.53
N LEU A 282 2.16 2.78 8.87
CA LEU A 282 1.40 1.53 8.89
C LEU A 282 0.29 1.53 9.95
N ALA A 283 0.58 2.06 11.14
CA ALA A 283 -0.43 2.23 12.18
C ALA A 283 -1.58 3.13 11.72
N LEU A 284 -1.26 4.22 10.99
CA LEU A 284 -2.27 5.11 10.43
C LEU A 284 -3.15 4.40 9.38
N VAL A 285 -2.55 3.61 8.47
CA VAL A 285 -3.31 2.79 7.50
C VAL A 285 -4.30 1.88 8.24
N GLY A 286 -3.82 1.13 9.22
CA GLY A 286 -4.65 0.20 10.01
C GLY A 286 -5.79 0.90 10.76
N ALA A 287 -5.53 2.08 11.33
CA ALA A 287 -6.54 2.88 12.02
C ALA A 287 -7.63 3.37 11.07
N VAL A 288 -7.26 3.94 9.91
CA VAL A 288 -8.22 4.49 8.95
C VAL A 288 -9.09 3.40 8.33
N VAL A 289 -8.51 2.25 7.98
CA VAL A 289 -9.26 1.10 7.44
C VAL A 289 -10.28 0.58 8.46
N THR A 290 -9.88 0.42 9.73
CA THR A 290 -10.77 -0.05 10.80
C THR A 290 -11.97 0.87 11.00
N VAL A 291 -11.76 2.20 10.97
CA VAL A 291 -12.85 3.18 11.07
C VAL A 291 -13.84 3.02 9.91
N PHE A 292 -13.35 2.77 8.69
CA PHE A 292 -14.22 2.53 7.54
C PHE A 292 -15.06 1.28 7.66
N GLU A 293 -14.42 0.16 7.94
CA GLU A 293 -15.10 -1.13 8.04
C GLU A 293 -16.22 -1.07 9.10
N SER A 294 -15.96 -0.40 10.23
CA SER A 294 -16.94 -0.18 11.29
C SER A 294 -18.14 0.66 10.85
N ASN A 295 -17.93 1.67 10.00
CA ASN A 295 -18.99 2.54 9.49
C ASN A 295 -19.81 1.90 8.36
N THR A 296 -19.26 0.92 7.64
CA THR A 296 -19.97 0.22 6.55
C THR A 296 -20.86 -0.93 7.01
N GLN A 297 -20.74 -1.37 8.26
CA GLN A 297 -21.55 -2.44 8.85
C GLN A 297 -22.83 -1.93 9.54
N GLN A 298 -23.06 -0.61 9.56
CA GLN A 298 -24.26 0.04 10.10
C GLN A 298 -25.25 0.36 8.99
#